data_AF-A0A920UB60-F1
#
_entry.id   AF-A0A920UB60-F1
#
_cell.length_a   1.000
_cell.length_b   1.000
_cell.length_c   1.000
_cell.angle_alpha   90.00
_cell.angle_beta   90.00
_cell.angle_gamma   90.00
#
_symmetry.space_group_name_H-M   'P 1'
#
loop_
_entity.id
_entity.type
_entity.pdbx_description
1 polymer ?
#
loop_
_entity_poly.entity_id
_entity_poly.type
_entity_poly.pdbx_seq_one_letter_code
_entity_poly.pdbx_strand_id
1 'polypeptide(L)' 'MLRELGHEATVVGVARLYRDIAATLVVDDVDAGLADAVEAEGMACVVTPTVMTDIEVTIELCRTILSSTLSANPQTEQQR' A
#
# COMPACT_ATOMS: atom_id res chain seq x y z
N MET A 1 11.04 -14.43 10.49
CA MET A 1 11.28 -13.77 9.18
C MET A 1 11.70 -12.31 9.31
N LEU A 2 10.83 -11.27 9.28
CA LEU A 2 11.29 -9.85 9.25
C LEU A 2 12.23 -9.48 10.42
N ARG A 3 11.85 -9.81 11.65
CA ARG A 3 12.68 -9.53 12.85
C ARG A 3 14.02 -10.29 12.84
N GLU A 4 14.04 -11.50 12.29
CA GLU A 4 15.26 -12.33 12.20
C GLU A 4 16.24 -11.77 11.17
N LEU A 5 15.74 -11.00 10.20
CA LEU A 5 16.53 -10.27 9.21
C LEU A 5 16.87 -8.84 9.67
N GLY A 6 16.52 -8.47 10.91
CA GLY A 6 16.83 -7.16 11.49
C GLY A 6 15.85 -6.04 11.10
N HIS A 7 14.72 -6.37 10.46
CA HIS A 7 13.71 -5.40 10.07
C HIS A 7 12.61 -5.24 11.13
N GLU A 8 12.02 -4.05 11.14
CA GLU A 8 10.80 -3.77 11.90
C GLU A 8 9.62 -4.54 11.27
N ALA A 9 8.95 -5.38 12.07
CA ALA A 9 7.80 -6.15 11.62
C ALA A 9 6.49 -5.34 11.71
N THR A 10 6.48 -4.21 11.01
CA THR A 10 5.36 -3.27 10.91
C THR A 10 5.15 -2.86 9.46
N VAL A 11 3.98 -2.32 9.13
CA VAL A 11 3.70 -1.80 7.78
C VAL A 11 4.67 -0.69 7.37
N VAL A 12 5.13 0.13 8.32
CA VAL A 12 6.15 1.17 8.06
C VAL A 12 7.50 0.53 7.72
N GLY A 13 7.89 -0.55 8.42
CA GLY A 13 9.07 -1.33 8.10
C GLY A 13 9.02 -1.94 6.70
N VAL A 14 7.84 -2.42 6.28
CA VAL A 14 7.60 -2.91 4.92
C VAL A 14 7.71 -1.76 3.89
N ALA A 15 7.10 -0.61 4.16
CA ALA A 15 7.20 0.56 3.27
C ALA A 15 8.66 0.96 3.03
N ARG A 16 9.47 1.04 4.10
CA ARG A 16 10.92 1.30 4.00
C ARG A 16 11.66 0.30 3.13
N LEU A 17 11.32 -0.97 3.23
CA LEU A 17 11.98 -2.04 2.49
C LEU A 17 11.66 -1.97 0.98
N TYR A 18 10.45 -1.53 0.62
CA TYR A 18 9.95 -1.58 -0.76
C TYR A 18 9.90 -0.23 -1.49
N ARG A 19 10.14 0.89 -0.81
CA ARG A 19 10.05 2.26 -1.36
C ARG A 19 10.81 2.50 -2.67
N ASP A 20 11.92 1.79 -2.89
CA ASP A 20 12.75 2.00 -4.08
C ASP A 20 12.20 1.26 -5.32
N ILE A 21 11.22 0.35 -5.15
CA ILE A 21 10.65 -0.46 -6.23
C ILE A 21 9.11 -0.43 -6.33
N ALA A 22 8.43 0.04 -5.29
CA ALA A 22 6.98 0.11 -5.24
C ALA A 22 6.51 1.56 -4.98
N ALA A 23 5.50 2.00 -5.73
CA ALA A 23 4.91 3.32 -5.57
C ALA A 23 3.78 3.36 -4.52
N THR A 24 3.07 2.23 -4.34
CA THR A 24 1.87 2.13 -3.50
C THR A 24 1.97 0.92 -2.59
N LEU A 25 1.57 1.08 -1.33
CA LEU A 25 1.41 0.00 -0.36
C LEU A 25 -0.06 -0.07 0.08
N VAL A 26 -0.64 -1.26 -0.03
CA VAL A 26 -2.00 -1.56 0.45
C VAL A 26 -1.89 -2.20 1.82
N VAL A 27 -2.59 -1.63 2.81
CA VAL A 27 -2.55 -2.05 4.22
C VAL A 27 -3.95 -2.30 4.76
N ASP A 28 -4.03 -3.10 5.82
CA ASP A 28 -5.28 -3.46 6.46
C ASP A 28 -5.85 -2.34 7.35
N ASP A 29 -7.16 -2.40 7.66
CA ASP A 29 -7.83 -1.44 8.54
C ASP A 29 -7.20 -1.37 9.93
N VAL A 30 -6.66 -2.49 10.44
CA VAL A 30 -5.99 -2.51 11.75
C VAL A 30 -4.73 -1.65 11.79
N ASP A 31 -4.13 -1.39 10.62
CA ASP A 31 -2.93 -0.56 10.46
C ASP A 31 -3.27 0.86 9.95
N ALA A 32 -4.55 1.23 9.86
CA ALA A 32 -4.99 2.53 9.34
C ALA A 32 -4.33 3.73 10.06
N GLY A 33 -4.06 3.60 11.37
CA GLY A 33 -3.37 4.62 12.16
C GLY A 33 -1.90 4.84 11.81
N LEU A 34 -1.32 4.01 10.94
CA LEU A 34 0.05 4.11 10.45
C LEU A 34 0.14 4.61 9.01
N ALA A 35 -0.98 4.96 8.37
CA ALA A 35 -1.02 5.41 6.98
C ALA A 35 -0.11 6.62 6.73
N ASP A 36 -0.20 7.67 7.56
CA ASP A 36 0.64 8.86 7.45
C ASP A 36 2.14 8.53 7.57
N ALA A 37 2.49 7.55 8.41
CA ALA A 37 3.87 7.11 8.58
C ALA A 37 4.37 6.31 7.37
N VAL A 38 3.50 5.54 6.70
CA VAL A 38 3.82 4.89 5.41
C VAL A 38 4.01 5.95 4.32
N GLU A 39 3.14 6.96 4.26
CA GLU A 39 3.26 8.04 3.28
C GLU A 39 4.54 8.87 3.44
N ALA A 40 4.96 9.08 4.69
CA ALA A 40 6.23 9.75 5.00
C ALA A 40 7.47 9.01 4.46
N GLU A 41 7.39 7.70 4.19
CA GLU A 41 8.48 6.93 3.56
C GLU A 41 8.55 7.13 2.04
N GLY A 42 7.57 7.83 1.45
CA GLY A 42 7.52 8.19 0.02
C GLY A 42 6.65 7.27 -0.83
N MET A 43 5.75 6.50 -0.22
CA MET A 43 4.81 5.61 -0.92
C MET A 43 3.38 6.10 -0.73
N ALA A 44 2.51 5.91 -1.72
CA ALA A 44 1.06 6.08 -1.49
C ALA A 44 0.56 4.96 -0.56
N CYS A 45 -0.28 5.32 0.43
CA CYS A 45 -0.91 4.34 1.32
C CYS A 45 -2.39 4.15 0.97
N VAL A 46 -2.80 2.91 0.75
CA VAL A 46 -4.21 2.55 0.52
C VAL A 46 -4.67 1.65 1.65
N VAL A 47 -5.63 2.12 2.44
CA VAL A 47 -6.22 1.35 3.55
C VAL A 47 -7.50 0.67 3.06
N THR A 48 -7.59 -0.64 3.23
CA THR A 48 -8.75 -1.46 2.85
C THR A 48 -8.66 -2.82 3.55
N PRO A 49 -9.74 -3.56 3.77
CA PRO A 49 -9.66 -4.95 4.25
C PRO A 49 -8.75 -5.80 3.35
N THR A 50 -7.71 -6.40 3.93
CA THR A 50 -6.74 -7.23 3.19
C THR A 50 -6.86 -8.71 3.52
N VAL A 51 -7.54 -9.06 4.61
CA VAL A 51 -7.79 -10.46 4.97
C VAL A 51 -8.82 -11.06 4.02
N MET A 52 -8.37 -11.97 3.16
CA MET A 52 -9.19 -12.67 2.17
C MET A 52 -10.02 -13.79 2.83
N THR A 53 -11.03 -13.42 3.62
CA THR A 53 -11.90 -14.38 4.34
C THR A 53 -12.80 -15.18 3.41
N ASP A 54 -13.21 -14.57 2.30
CA ASP A 54 -14.07 -15.14 1.27
C ASP A 54 -13.77 -14.51 -0.10
N ILE A 55 -14.48 -15.00 -1.12
CA ILE A 55 -14.25 -14.59 -2.50
C ILE A 55 -14.75 -13.16 -2.75
N GLU A 56 -15.82 -12.74 -2.09
CA GLU A 56 -16.36 -11.39 -2.20
C GLU A 56 -15.36 -10.35 -1.69
N VAL A 57 -14.78 -10.56 -0.50
CA VAL A 57 -13.74 -9.67 0.06
C VAL A 57 -12.51 -9.63 -0.85
N THR A 58 -12.12 -10.78 -1.40
CA THR A 58 -10.98 -10.87 -2.33
C THR A 58 -11.23 -10.07 -3.61
N ILE A 59 -12.45 -10.12 -4.15
CA ILE A 59 -12.84 -9.37 -5.34
C ILE A 59 -12.81 -7.87 -5.07
N GLU A 60 -13.34 -7.43 -3.92
CA GLU A 60 -13.31 -6.01 -3.54
C GLU A 60 -11.88 -5.50 -3.35
N LEU A 61 -11.02 -6.26 -2.65
CA LEU A 61 -9.60 -5.92 -2.54
C LEU A 61 -8.94 -5.77 -3.91
N CYS A 62 -9.18 -6.69 -4.85
CA CYS A 62 -8.66 -6.61 -6.21
C CYS A 62 -9.14 -5.34 -6.94
N ARG A 63 -10.43 -4.99 -6.80
CA ARG A 63 -10.99 -3.75 -7.37
C ARG A 63 -10.29 -2.52 -6.83
N THR A 64 -10.12 -2.44 -5.51
CA THR A 64 -9.40 -1.34 -4.86
C THR A 64 -7.96 -1.21 -5.38
N ILE A 65 -7.23 -2.32 -5.50
CA ILE A 65 -5.86 -2.34 -6.04
C ILE A 65 -5.84 -1.78 -7.47
N LEU A 66 -6.71 -2.27 -8.36
CA LEU A 66 -6.77 -1.81 -9.74
C LEU A 66 -7.13 -0.33 -9.83
N SER A 67 -8.10 0.15 -9.05
CA SER A 67 -8.48 1.56 -9.01
C SER A 67 -7.37 2.47 -8.49
N SER A 68 -6.58 2.02 -7.51
CA SER A 68 -5.46 2.79 -6.94
C SER A 68 -4.33 3.04 -7.93
N THR A 69 -4.05 2.08 -8.82
CA THR A 69 -2.99 2.20 -9.83
C THR A 69 -3.41 3.05 -11.04
N LEU A 70 -4.71 3.07 -11.38
CA LEU A 70 -5.23 3.83 -12.52
C LEU A 70 -5.28 5.34 -12.27
N SER A 71 -5.35 5.80 -11.01
CA SER A 71 -5.31 7.23 -10.68
C SER A 71 -3.91 7.85 -10.74
N ALA A 72 -2.86 7.03 -10.82
CA ALA A 72 -1.47 7.48 -10.82
C ALA A 72 -0.88 7.71 -12.23
N ASN A 73 -1.68 7.73 -13.30
CA ASN A 73 -1.17 7.96 -14.65
C ASN A 73 -0.81 9.44 -14.90
N PRO A 74 0.48 9.83 -15.06
CA PRO A 74 0.89 11.21 -15.24
C PRO A 74 0.81 11.73 -16.69
N GLN A 75 0.06 11.08 -17.58
CA GLN A 75 -0.05 11.52 -18.99
C GLN A 75 -1.00 12.73 -19.23
N THR A 76 -1.28 13.57 -18.22
CA THR A 76 -2.15 14.77 -18.40
C THR A 76 -1.48 16.10 -18.02
N GLU A 77 -0.18 16.14 -17.75
CA GLU A 77 0.53 17.41 -17.47
C GLU A 77 1.35 17.97 -18.64
N GLN A 78 1.42 17.31 -19.78
CA GLN A 78 2.19 17.80 -20.93
C GLN A 78 1.35 18.65 -21.90
N GLN A 79 0.51 19.53 -21.34
CA GLN A 79 -0.24 20.52 -22.12
C GLN A 79 -0.46 21.85 -21.36
N ARG A 80 0.53 22.28 -20.57
CA ARG A 80 0.67 23.66 -20.11
C ARG A 80 2.10 24.16 -20.24
#